data_AF-A0A7C1HIW5-F1
#
_entry.id   AF-A0A7C1HIW5-F1
#
_cell.length_a   1.000
_cell.length_b   1.000
_cell.length_c   1.000
_cell.angle_alpha   90.00
_cell.angle_beta   90.00
_cell.angle_gamma   90.00
#
_symmetry.space_group_name_H-M   'P 1'
#
loop_
_entity.id
_entity.type
_entity.pdbx_description
1 polymer ?
#
loop_
_entity_poly.entity_id
_entity_poly.type
_entity_poly.pdbx_seq_one_letter_code
_entity_poly.pdbx_strand_id
1 'polypeptide(L)'
;MKRPPLLTEDGSLLLDPHIEPTIDPRLSVPKLAGILRFEETSDTIRSVVGDIITAAGSSASREAFAAELLRQRCCLIGRSGHSQIGLDLDFGEGAPEIDTRHKRIDIPVQLLSLNPHIPDILFAEIKSLADRNRRLTVGRLFIPMAAPLGRAEIEEAMTGHFLLLPPGADIDDEGVVTIPLENSRYLLSNTLLTAGQNIQIVLSESKEGLGLIQYPSRCGLPDALAPGDFLCGSIRISLGPYSALIDRNLNTPGVFHLAARLLDAVRTSGIKIPRQVEIYNGSDQTIAPESLKVRLRLFPTDLVTTRMAKQLLTGSQAGRIMQDGVDFADATNIFDLRVSDALFDNISSMATLRGNYGRILTRSKCIEIQWELQDNE
;
A
#
# COMPACT_ATOMS: atom_id res chain seq x y z
N MET A 1 15.90 19.87 -3.12
CA MET A 1 14.80 18.93 -2.88
C MET A 1 15.12 17.62 -3.58
N LYS A 2 15.05 16.49 -2.87
CA LYS A 2 15.24 15.15 -3.44
C LYS A 2 14.12 14.86 -4.45
N ARG A 3 14.42 14.11 -5.52
CA ARG A 3 13.41 13.72 -6.52
C ARG A 3 12.45 12.69 -5.91
N PRO A 4 11.13 12.83 -6.11
CA PRO A 4 10.16 11.84 -5.65
C PRO A 4 10.34 10.52 -6.41
N PRO A 5 9.96 9.39 -5.80
CA PRO A 5 9.97 8.10 -6.48
C PRO A 5 8.99 8.10 -7.66
N LEU A 6 9.27 7.28 -8.66
CA LEU A 6 8.31 6.97 -9.71
C LEU A 6 7.50 5.75 -9.31
N LEU A 7 6.22 5.75 -9.65
CA LEU A 7 5.30 4.65 -9.43
C LEU A 7 4.52 4.42 -10.72
N THR A 8 4.38 3.16 -11.14
CA THR A 8 3.48 2.81 -12.23
C THR A 8 2.03 2.78 -11.74
N GLU A 9 1.09 2.80 -12.68
CA GLU A 9 -0.26 2.30 -12.44
C GLU A 9 -0.25 0.80 -12.08
N ASP A 10 -1.41 0.30 -11.66
CA ASP A 10 -1.63 -1.10 -11.34
C ASP A 10 -1.34 -2.01 -12.55
N GLY A 11 -0.34 -2.86 -12.39
CA GLY A 11 0.09 -3.85 -13.36
C GLY A 11 -0.85 -5.04 -13.38
N SER A 12 -1.05 -5.59 -14.58
CA SER A 12 -1.94 -6.72 -14.83
C SER A 12 -1.17 -8.01 -14.92
N LEU A 13 -1.63 -9.02 -14.20
CA LEU A 13 -1.03 -10.34 -14.23
C LEU A 13 -1.44 -11.06 -15.53
N LEU A 14 -0.43 -11.51 -16.26
CA LEU A 14 -0.56 -12.41 -17.39
C LEU A 14 0.03 -13.75 -16.99
N LEU A 15 -0.72 -14.80 -17.27
CA LEU A 15 -0.33 -16.18 -17.00
C LEU A 15 -0.32 -16.95 -18.31
N ASP A 16 0.69 -17.80 -18.48
CA ASP A 16 0.63 -18.84 -19.48
C ASP A 16 -0.47 -19.85 -19.06
N PRO A 17 -1.47 -20.14 -19.89
CA PRO A 17 -2.54 -21.09 -19.56
C PRO A 17 -2.01 -22.48 -19.13
N HIS A 18 -0.81 -22.86 -19.58
CA HIS A 18 -0.19 -24.14 -19.27
C HIS A 18 0.76 -24.10 -18.07
N ILE A 19 0.96 -22.94 -17.44
CA ILE A 19 1.82 -22.86 -16.25
C ILE A 19 1.12 -23.52 -15.06
N GLU A 20 1.82 -24.43 -14.41
CA GLU A 20 1.36 -25.03 -13.17
C GLU A 20 2.09 -24.43 -11.96
N PRO A 21 1.41 -24.30 -10.81
CA PRO A 21 2.08 -23.97 -9.57
C PRO A 21 3.21 -24.96 -9.25
N THR A 22 4.32 -24.44 -8.76
CA THR A 22 5.45 -25.23 -8.26
C THR A 22 5.68 -24.91 -6.79
N ILE A 23 6.70 -25.49 -6.16
CA ILE A 23 7.07 -25.18 -4.77
C ILE A 23 8.31 -24.28 -4.75
N ASP A 24 8.27 -23.23 -3.93
CA ASP A 24 9.44 -22.42 -3.64
C ASP A 24 10.46 -23.22 -2.81
N PRO A 25 11.70 -23.39 -3.29
CA PRO A 25 12.67 -24.24 -2.61
C PRO A 25 13.17 -23.68 -1.28
N ARG A 26 13.02 -22.36 -1.05
CA ARG A 26 13.49 -21.70 0.17
C ARG A 26 12.44 -21.73 1.26
N LEU A 27 11.19 -21.43 0.91
CA LEU A 27 10.08 -21.30 1.86
C LEU A 27 9.21 -22.55 1.93
N SER A 28 9.36 -23.50 1.00
CA SER A 28 8.52 -24.70 0.89
C SER A 28 7.02 -24.39 0.75
N VAL A 29 6.69 -23.29 0.06
CA VAL A 29 5.32 -22.83 -0.19
C VAL A 29 4.98 -22.87 -1.67
N PRO A 30 3.70 -22.94 -2.06
CA PRO A 30 3.32 -22.83 -3.46
C PRO A 30 3.77 -21.52 -4.10
N LYS A 31 4.28 -21.61 -5.33
CA LYS A 31 4.66 -20.48 -6.18
C LYS A 31 4.08 -20.59 -7.59
N LEU A 32 3.73 -19.46 -8.19
CA LEU A 32 3.23 -19.36 -9.56
C LEU A 32 4.00 -18.29 -10.34
N ALA A 33 4.56 -18.66 -11.48
CA ALA A 33 5.25 -17.73 -12.37
C ALA A 33 4.24 -16.96 -13.24
N GLY A 34 4.54 -15.71 -13.56
CA GLY A 34 3.73 -14.89 -14.45
C GLY A 34 4.48 -13.67 -14.98
N ILE A 35 3.77 -12.85 -15.73
CA ILE A 35 4.27 -11.56 -16.22
C ILE A 35 3.36 -10.47 -15.68
N LEU A 36 3.96 -9.47 -15.04
CA LEU A 36 3.27 -8.25 -14.64
C LEU A 36 3.42 -7.21 -15.74
N ARG A 37 2.32 -6.92 -16.42
CA ARG A 37 2.24 -5.96 -17.52
C ARG A 37 1.77 -4.60 -17.05
N PHE A 38 2.59 -3.58 -17.28
CA PHE A 38 2.26 -2.17 -17.09
C PHE A 38 1.99 -1.53 -18.44
N GLU A 39 0.77 -1.04 -18.65
CA GLU A 39 0.33 -0.35 -19.86
C GLU A 39 0.31 1.16 -19.63
N GLU A 40 0.29 1.94 -20.72
CA GLU A 40 0.26 3.40 -20.68
C GLU A 40 1.33 4.02 -19.77
N THR A 41 2.49 3.38 -19.67
CA THR A 41 3.61 3.87 -18.86
C THR A 41 4.10 5.22 -19.40
N SER A 42 4.77 6.03 -18.59
CA SER A 42 5.39 7.27 -19.07
C SER A 42 6.73 6.99 -19.77
N ASP A 43 7.17 7.91 -20.64
CA ASP A 43 8.51 7.83 -21.25
C ASP A 43 9.60 7.83 -20.18
N THR A 44 9.42 8.58 -19.10
CA THR A 44 10.38 8.63 -17.98
C THR A 44 10.55 7.27 -17.33
N ILE A 45 9.46 6.57 -17.01
CA ILE A 45 9.53 5.23 -16.40
C ILE A 45 10.20 4.25 -17.36
N ARG A 46 9.79 4.24 -18.64
CA ARG A 46 10.42 3.37 -19.65
C ARG A 46 11.91 3.65 -19.80
N SER A 47 12.33 4.92 -19.88
CA SER A 47 13.75 5.26 -20.01
C SER A 47 14.54 4.81 -18.79
N VAL A 48 14.04 5.02 -17.57
CA VAL A 48 14.75 4.58 -16.35
C VAL A 48 14.88 3.06 -16.29
N VAL A 49 13.82 2.31 -16.61
CA VAL A 49 13.89 0.84 -16.68
C VAL A 49 14.82 0.41 -17.83
N GLY A 50 14.78 1.10 -18.97
CA GLY A 50 15.65 0.84 -20.12
C GLY A 50 17.13 1.08 -19.81
N ASP A 51 17.45 2.12 -19.03
CA ASP A 51 18.80 2.42 -18.57
C ASP A 51 19.30 1.33 -17.61
N ILE A 52 18.44 0.81 -16.73
CA ILE A 52 18.76 -0.33 -15.85
C ILE A 52 19.07 -1.58 -16.70
N ILE A 53 18.26 -1.88 -17.71
CA ILE A 53 18.47 -3.03 -18.61
C ILE A 53 19.73 -2.84 -19.48
N THR A 54 20.06 -1.61 -19.86
CA THR A 54 21.20 -1.30 -20.73
C THR A 54 22.52 -1.30 -19.96
N ALA A 55 22.50 -0.84 -18.70
CA ALA A 55 23.64 -0.95 -17.79
C ALA A 55 24.11 -2.41 -17.57
N ALA A 56 23.27 -3.39 -17.92
CA ALA A 56 23.57 -4.81 -17.79
C ALA A 56 24.51 -5.41 -18.87
N GLY A 57 24.91 -4.66 -19.90
CA GLY A 57 25.86 -5.16 -20.94
C GLY A 57 25.22 -6.06 -22.02
N SER A 58 26.02 -6.84 -22.78
CA SER A 58 25.58 -7.56 -24.00
C SER A 58 25.95 -9.06 -24.06
N SER A 59 25.58 -9.87 -23.08
CA SER A 59 25.80 -11.34 -23.06
C SER A 59 24.61 -12.08 -22.44
N ALA A 60 24.50 -13.40 -22.53
CA ALA A 60 23.42 -14.19 -21.90
C ALA A 60 23.39 -14.05 -20.36
N SER A 61 24.51 -13.66 -19.74
CA SER A 61 24.57 -13.22 -18.34
C SER A 61 23.82 -11.90 -18.06
N ARG A 62 23.36 -11.18 -19.11
CA ARG A 62 22.63 -9.92 -19.03
C ARG A 62 21.23 -10.09 -18.50
N GLU A 63 20.49 -11.13 -18.88
CA GLU A 63 19.08 -11.24 -18.48
C GLU A 63 18.97 -11.44 -16.97
N ALA A 64 19.78 -12.36 -16.43
CA ALA A 64 19.92 -12.56 -14.99
C ALA A 64 20.45 -11.29 -14.29
N PHE A 65 21.44 -10.61 -14.86
CA PHE A 65 22.02 -9.41 -14.27
C PHE A 65 21.08 -8.19 -14.33
N ALA A 66 20.29 -8.02 -15.39
CA ALA A 66 19.29 -6.98 -15.53
C ALA A 66 18.13 -7.20 -14.56
N ALA A 67 17.67 -8.45 -14.42
CA ALA A 67 16.69 -8.82 -13.40
C ALA A 67 17.21 -8.53 -11.99
N GLU A 68 18.47 -8.86 -11.71
CA GLU A 68 19.11 -8.58 -10.43
C GLU A 68 19.26 -7.07 -10.17
N LEU A 69 19.70 -6.31 -11.16
CA LEU A 69 19.83 -4.86 -11.04
C LEU A 69 18.45 -4.19 -10.84
N LEU A 70 17.41 -4.71 -11.49
CA LEU A 70 16.03 -4.26 -11.29
C LEU A 70 15.56 -4.58 -9.86
N ARG A 71 15.83 -5.78 -9.32
CA ARG A 71 15.54 -6.14 -7.92
C ARG A 71 16.27 -5.25 -6.92
N GLN A 72 17.50 -4.85 -7.22
CA GLN A 72 18.29 -3.99 -6.35
C GLN A 72 17.85 -2.52 -6.39
N ARG A 73 17.38 -2.06 -7.56
CA ARG A 73 17.05 -0.64 -7.77
C ARG A 73 15.57 -0.33 -7.67
N CYS A 74 14.70 -1.32 -7.79
CA CYS A 74 13.25 -1.14 -7.82
C CYS A 74 12.57 -2.10 -6.84
N CYS A 75 11.28 -1.87 -6.58
CA CYS A 75 10.47 -2.74 -5.74
C CYS A 75 9.13 -3.02 -6.40
N LEU A 76 8.67 -4.27 -6.37
CA LEU A 76 7.28 -4.59 -6.61
C LEU A 76 6.47 -4.30 -5.35
N ILE A 77 5.37 -3.58 -5.54
CA ILE A 77 4.41 -3.22 -4.51
C ILE A 77 3.12 -3.97 -4.78
N GLY A 78 2.85 -5.00 -3.99
CA GLY A 78 1.62 -5.79 -4.09
C GLY A 78 0.40 -4.99 -3.64
N ARG A 79 -0.80 -5.45 -4.05
CA ARG A 79 -2.05 -4.89 -3.53
C ARG A 79 -2.26 -5.35 -2.07
N SER A 80 -2.62 -4.42 -1.20
CA SER A 80 -2.90 -4.68 0.22
C SER A 80 -3.89 -5.83 0.44
N GLY A 81 -4.99 -5.89 -0.33
CA GLY A 81 -5.94 -7.00 -0.25
C GLY A 81 -5.36 -8.37 -0.53
N HIS A 82 -4.41 -8.45 -1.46
CA HIS A 82 -3.76 -9.69 -1.84
C HIS A 82 -2.78 -10.15 -0.76
N SER A 83 -1.92 -9.24 -0.27
CA SER A 83 -1.00 -9.56 0.82
C SER A 83 -1.72 -9.98 2.09
N GLN A 84 -2.90 -9.42 2.38
CA GLN A 84 -3.66 -9.76 3.59
C GLN A 84 -4.32 -11.14 3.56
N ILE A 85 -4.46 -11.76 2.39
CA ILE A 85 -4.85 -13.18 2.27
C ILE A 85 -3.64 -14.10 2.11
N GLY A 86 -2.41 -13.56 2.22
CA GLY A 86 -1.17 -14.31 2.12
C GLY A 86 -0.58 -14.41 0.72
N LEU A 87 -1.04 -13.63 -0.26
CA LEU A 87 -0.41 -13.57 -1.58
C LEU A 87 0.76 -12.58 -1.57
N ASP A 88 1.99 -13.11 -1.67
CA ASP A 88 3.20 -12.31 -1.84
C ASP A 88 3.57 -12.20 -3.33
N LEU A 89 4.22 -11.10 -3.69
CA LEU A 89 4.65 -10.79 -5.05
C LEU A 89 6.14 -10.44 -5.03
N ASP A 90 6.91 -11.12 -5.87
CA ASP A 90 8.33 -10.85 -6.03
C ASP A 90 8.74 -10.93 -7.51
N PHE A 91 9.94 -10.45 -7.83
CA PHE A 91 10.48 -10.51 -9.17
C PHE A 91 10.82 -11.96 -9.55
N GLY A 92 10.28 -12.41 -10.69
CA GLY A 92 10.51 -13.74 -11.24
C GLY A 92 11.83 -13.83 -12.01
N GLU A 93 12.11 -14.99 -12.58
CA GLU A 93 13.26 -15.17 -13.48
C GLU A 93 12.96 -14.61 -14.88
N GLY A 94 14.00 -14.08 -15.53
CA GLY A 94 13.91 -13.48 -16.86
C GLY A 94 14.09 -11.96 -16.85
N ALA A 95 14.41 -11.42 -18.02
CA ALA A 95 14.57 -9.97 -18.18
C ALA A 95 13.21 -9.27 -18.34
N PRO A 96 13.07 -8.04 -17.82
CA PRO A 96 11.95 -7.18 -18.19
C PRO A 96 12.00 -6.81 -19.68
N GLU A 97 10.85 -6.69 -20.31
CA GLU A 97 10.71 -6.24 -21.70
C GLU A 97 10.08 -4.84 -21.74
N ILE A 98 10.59 -3.98 -22.62
CA ILE A 98 10.04 -2.64 -22.84
C ILE A 98 9.58 -2.52 -24.28
N ASP A 99 8.31 -2.19 -24.46
CA ASP A 99 7.73 -1.88 -25.75
C ASP A 99 7.39 -0.38 -25.80
N THR A 100 8.29 0.40 -26.37
CA THR A 100 8.13 1.85 -26.51
C THR A 100 6.96 2.22 -27.42
N ARG A 101 6.64 1.39 -28.43
CA ARG A 101 5.56 1.67 -29.37
C ARG A 101 4.19 1.55 -28.70
N HIS A 102 4.02 0.55 -27.84
CA HIS A 102 2.79 0.33 -27.09
C HIS A 102 2.84 0.89 -25.67
N LYS A 103 3.85 1.71 -25.34
CA LYS A 103 4.03 2.33 -24.04
C LYS A 103 3.95 1.35 -22.87
N ARG A 104 4.59 0.19 -23.02
CA ARG A 104 4.42 -0.96 -22.14
C ARG A 104 5.74 -1.42 -21.52
N ILE A 105 5.64 -1.93 -20.30
CA ILE A 105 6.72 -2.66 -19.63
C ILE A 105 6.14 -3.98 -19.12
N ASP A 106 6.76 -5.09 -19.50
CA ASP A 106 6.43 -6.43 -19.02
C ASP A 106 7.56 -6.91 -18.10
N ILE A 107 7.21 -7.30 -16.87
CA ILE A 107 8.19 -7.73 -15.86
C ILE A 107 7.88 -9.16 -15.44
N PRO A 108 8.82 -10.10 -15.56
CA PRO A 108 8.66 -11.43 -14.99
C PRO A 108 8.48 -11.36 -13.47
N VAL A 109 7.46 -12.04 -12.97
CA VAL A 109 7.10 -12.06 -11.54
C VAL A 109 6.87 -13.48 -11.06
N GLN A 110 7.00 -13.66 -9.75
CA GLN A 110 6.55 -14.84 -9.05
C GLN A 110 5.57 -14.45 -7.95
N LEU A 111 4.50 -15.20 -7.86
CA LEU A 111 3.50 -15.11 -6.81
C LEU A 111 3.73 -16.24 -5.82
N LEU A 112 3.65 -15.97 -4.52
CA LEU A 112 3.79 -16.98 -3.46
C LEU A 112 2.49 -17.03 -2.65
N SER A 113 2.00 -18.23 -2.38
CA SER A 113 0.86 -18.45 -1.48
C SER A 113 1.39 -18.76 -0.08
N LEU A 114 1.47 -17.73 0.77
CA LEU A 114 2.03 -17.80 2.12
C LEU A 114 0.97 -18.10 3.20
N ASN A 115 -0.30 -18.21 2.84
CA ASN A 115 -1.34 -18.64 3.78
C ASN A 115 -1.42 -20.17 3.79
N PRO A 116 -0.98 -20.84 4.88
CA PRO A 116 -0.93 -22.31 4.94
C PRO A 116 -2.31 -22.97 4.93
N HIS A 117 -3.39 -22.21 5.09
CA HIS A 117 -4.75 -22.74 5.14
C HIS A 117 -5.48 -22.74 3.80
N ILE A 118 -4.95 -22.08 2.77
CA ILE A 118 -5.53 -22.04 1.41
C ILE A 118 -4.48 -22.21 0.29
N PRO A 119 -3.45 -23.08 0.45
CA PRO A 119 -2.28 -23.09 -0.42
C PRO A 119 -2.63 -23.29 -1.90
N ASP A 120 -3.57 -24.20 -2.20
CA ASP A 120 -3.89 -24.61 -3.57
C ASP A 120 -5.05 -23.83 -4.19
N ILE A 121 -5.95 -23.28 -3.35
CA ILE A 121 -7.17 -22.61 -3.81
C ILE A 121 -6.81 -21.28 -4.46
N LEU A 122 -5.85 -20.53 -3.90
CA LEU A 122 -5.55 -19.19 -4.37
C LEU A 122 -5.08 -19.16 -5.83
N PHE A 123 -4.23 -20.11 -6.24
CA PHE A 123 -3.77 -20.17 -7.63
C PHE A 123 -4.80 -20.75 -8.59
N ALA A 124 -5.63 -21.71 -8.14
CA ALA A 124 -6.76 -22.19 -8.94
C ALA A 124 -7.73 -21.04 -9.28
N GLU A 125 -7.99 -20.17 -8.31
CA GLU A 125 -8.88 -19.01 -8.47
C GLU A 125 -8.27 -17.92 -9.35
N ILE A 126 -6.97 -17.65 -9.20
CA ILE A 126 -6.24 -16.76 -10.10
C ILE A 126 -6.26 -17.27 -11.54
N LYS A 127 -5.99 -18.57 -11.77
CA LYS A 127 -6.09 -19.19 -13.10
C LYS A 127 -7.51 -19.09 -13.64
N SER A 128 -8.53 -19.40 -12.84
CA SER A 128 -9.93 -19.25 -13.26
C SER A 128 -10.31 -17.81 -13.65
N LEU A 129 -9.74 -16.79 -12.99
CA LEU A 129 -9.97 -15.39 -13.36
C LEU A 129 -9.28 -15.05 -14.69
N ALA A 130 -8.05 -15.51 -14.87
CA ALA A 130 -7.30 -15.34 -16.11
C ALA A 130 -8.00 -16.01 -17.31
N ASP A 131 -8.49 -17.24 -17.14
CA ASP A 131 -9.21 -18.01 -18.18
C ASP A 131 -10.50 -17.33 -18.64
N ARG A 132 -11.15 -16.55 -17.75
CA ARG A 132 -12.34 -15.76 -18.06
C ARG A 132 -12.02 -14.41 -18.70
N ASN A 133 -10.77 -14.19 -19.13
CA ASN A 133 -10.26 -12.92 -19.63
C ASN A 133 -10.48 -11.75 -18.65
N ARG A 134 -10.58 -12.03 -17.33
CA ARG A 134 -10.65 -10.96 -16.34
C ARG A 134 -9.25 -10.48 -16.05
N ARG A 135 -9.01 -9.20 -16.31
CA ARG A 135 -7.76 -8.51 -16.01
C ARG A 135 -7.57 -8.43 -14.50
N LEU A 136 -6.69 -9.27 -13.95
CA LEU A 136 -6.33 -9.24 -12.54
C LEU A 136 -5.14 -8.30 -12.35
N THR A 137 -5.32 -7.22 -11.57
CA THR A 137 -4.20 -6.36 -11.17
C THR A 137 -3.63 -6.81 -9.84
N VAL A 138 -2.31 -6.97 -9.75
CA VAL A 138 -1.64 -7.57 -8.56
C VAL A 138 -0.59 -6.67 -7.91
N GLY A 139 -0.07 -5.65 -8.62
CA GLY A 139 0.90 -4.76 -8.02
C GLY A 139 1.41 -3.65 -8.93
N ARG A 140 2.32 -2.84 -8.40
CA ARG A 140 2.93 -1.66 -9.04
C ARG A 140 4.45 -1.76 -8.98
N LEU A 141 5.15 -1.11 -9.90
CA LEU A 141 6.60 -0.94 -9.84
C LEU A 141 6.93 0.40 -9.18
N PHE A 142 7.66 0.35 -8.07
CA PHE A 142 8.21 1.50 -7.37
C PHE A 142 9.69 1.69 -7.72
N ILE A 143 10.07 2.89 -8.13
CA ILE A 143 11.44 3.25 -8.50
C ILE A 143 11.92 4.43 -7.63
N PRO A 144 12.82 4.21 -6.66
CA PRO A 144 13.45 5.28 -5.90
C PRO A 144 14.35 6.14 -6.82
N MET A 145 13.96 7.39 -7.04
CA MET A 145 14.71 8.34 -7.88
C MET A 145 15.79 9.12 -7.13
N ALA A 146 15.83 8.97 -5.81
CA ALA A 146 16.80 9.58 -4.92
C ALA A 146 16.97 8.70 -3.67
N ALA A 147 18.03 8.97 -2.92
CA ALA A 147 18.18 8.38 -1.59
C ALA A 147 16.97 8.72 -0.70
N PRO A 148 16.57 7.83 0.22
CA PRO A 148 15.56 8.15 1.22
C PRO A 148 16.00 9.32 2.10
N LEU A 149 15.10 9.87 2.90
CA LEU A 149 15.43 10.88 3.91
C LEU A 149 16.45 10.31 4.90
N GLY A 150 17.48 11.09 5.22
CA GLY A 150 18.44 10.76 6.28
C GLY A 150 17.90 11.17 7.65
N ARG A 151 18.57 10.69 8.70
CA ARG A 151 18.19 10.95 10.11
C ARG A 151 17.85 12.41 10.41
N ALA A 152 18.73 13.34 10.04
CA ALA A 152 18.53 14.76 10.30
C ALA A 152 17.27 15.34 9.61
N GLU A 153 16.97 14.91 8.37
CA GLU A 153 15.76 15.34 7.65
C GLU A 153 14.49 14.80 8.32
N ILE A 154 14.56 13.59 8.92
CA ILE A 154 13.46 12.97 9.64
C ILE A 154 13.23 13.68 10.98
N GLU A 155 14.29 13.98 11.73
CA GLU A 155 14.22 14.73 12.99
C GLU A 155 13.68 16.15 12.78
N GLU A 156 14.08 16.82 11.70
CA GLU A 156 13.51 18.11 11.28
C GLU A 156 12.01 17.99 10.97
N ALA A 157 11.62 16.96 10.21
CA ALA A 157 10.22 16.70 9.88
C ALA A 157 9.36 16.43 11.13
N MET A 158 9.90 15.72 12.12
CA MET A 158 9.22 15.48 13.40
C MET A 158 9.06 16.77 14.20
N THR A 159 10.13 17.58 14.27
CA THR A 159 10.12 18.89 14.96
C THR A 159 9.10 19.84 14.33
N GLY A 160 9.00 19.83 12.99
CA GLY A 160 8.01 20.59 12.23
C GLY A 160 6.60 20.00 12.24
N HIS A 161 6.35 18.90 12.95
CA HIS A 161 5.09 18.16 12.96
C HIS A 161 4.60 17.70 11.57
N PHE A 162 5.52 17.42 10.65
CA PHE A 162 5.25 16.85 9.33
C PHE A 162 5.39 15.32 9.30
N LEU A 163 5.84 14.73 10.41
CA LEU A 163 5.93 13.30 10.65
C LEU A 163 5.66 13.03 12.12
N LEU A 164 4.78 12.08 12.45
CA LEU A 164 4.67 11.58 13.82
C LEU A 164 4.98 10.08 13.85
N LEU A 165 5.91 9.72 14.71
CA LEU A 165 6.30 8.34 14.99
C LEU A 165 5.73 7.92 16.36
N PRO A 166 5.42 6.63 16.55
CA PRO A 166 4.88 6.13 17.81
C PRO A 166 5.98 5.99 18.87
N PRO A 167 5.61 5.86 20.15
CA PRO A 167 6.56 5.48 21.20
C PRO A 167 7.29 4.17 20.85
N GLY A 168 8.59 4.10 21.14
CA GLY A 168 9.42 2.92 20.86
C GLY A 168 9.90 2.78 19.41
N ALA A 169 9.50 3.71 18.53
CA ALA A 169 10.14 3.88 17.23
C ALA A 169 11.56 4.43 17.39
N ASP A 170 12.45 4.06 16.46
CA ASP A 170 13.84 4.49 16.43
C ASP A 170 14.27 4.81 15.00
N ILE A 171 15.30 5.65 14.85
CA ILE A 171 15.85 6.09 13.56
C ILE A 171 17.34 5.79 13.58
N ASP A 172 17.82 4.96 12.65
CA ASP A 172 19.25 4.68 12.49
C ASP A 172 19.99 5.79 11.74
N ASP A 173 21.31 5.66 11.60
CA ASP A 173 22.17 6.68 11.01
C ASP A 173 21.91 6.84 9.49
N GLU A 174 21.41 5.79 8.84
CA GLU A 174 21.00 5.80 7.44
C GLU A 174 19.59 6.36 7.21
N GLY A 175 18.85 6.68 8.27
CA GLY A 175 17.48 7.19 8.19
C GLY A 175 16.41 6.11 7.99
N VAL A 176 16.71 4.86 8.33
CA VAL A 176 15.69 3.81 8.42
C VAL A 176 14.96 3.97 9.74
N VAL A 177 13.64 4.04 9.65
CA VAL A 177 12.76 4.11 10.83
C VAL A 177 12.33 2.69 11.19
N THR A 178 12.54 2.29 12.43
CA THR A 178 11.99 1.05 12.99
C THR A 178 10.75 1.37 13.81
N ILE A 179 9.66 0.62 13.60
CA ILE A 179 8.38 0.84 14.28
C ILE A 179 7.91 -0.47 14.90
N PRO A 180 7.62 -0.51 16.21
CA PRO A 180 7.08 -1.71 16.86
C PRO A 180 5.68 -2.03 16.36
N LEU A 181 5.31 -3.31 16.43
CA LEU A 181 3.92 -3.72 16.22
C LEU A 181 3.04 -3.23 17.36
N GLU A 182 1.83 -2.81 17.02
CA GLU A 182 0.75 -2.61 17.97
C GLU A 182 0.27 -3.97 18.50
N ASN A 183 -0.23 -3.99 19.73
CA ASN A 183 -0.88 -5.18 20.30
C ASN A 183 -2.29 -5.41 19.69
N SER A 184 -2.34 -5.57 18.38
CA SER A 184 -3.54 -5.84 17.60
C SER A 184 -3.21 -6.64 16.36
N ARG A 185 -4.15 -7.50 15.97
CA ARG A 185 -4.07 -8.30 14.75
C ARG A 185 -5.43 -8.36 14.06
N TYR A 186 -5.41 -8.76 12.81
CA TYR A 186 -6.59 -8.99 11.99
C TYR A 186 -6.70 -10.48 11.70
N LEU A 187 -7.89 -11.04 11.94
CA LEU A 187 -8.20 -12.43 11.69
C LEU A 187 -8.85 -12.55 10.32
N LEU A 188 -8.32 -13.45 9.52
CA LEU A 188 -8.89 -13.85 8.24
C LEU A 188 -9.75 -15.10 8.45
N SER A 189 -11.02 -15.03 8.09
CA SER A 189 -11.89 -16.20 8.13
C SER A 189 -11.65 -17.07 6.88
N ASN A 190 -10.83 -18.11 7.01
CA ASN A 190 -10.55 -19.03 5.90
C ASN A 190 -11.84 -19.68 5.36
N THR A 191 -12.79 -20.03 6.24
CA THR A 191 -14.09 -20.58 5.84
C THR A 191 -14.89 -19.62 4.96
N LEU A 192 -14.91 -18.32 5.29
CA LEU A 192 -15.59 -17.33 4.46
C LEU A 192 -14.81 -17.02 3.20
N LEU A 193 -13.49 -16.98 3.27
CA LEU A 193 -12.63 -16.74 2.11
C LEU A 193 -12.86 -17.81 1.02
N THR A 194 -12.97 -19.08 1.40
CA THR A 194 -13.21 -20.20 0.48
C THR A 194 -14.69 -20.42 0.15
N ALA A 195 -15.60 -19.60 0.69
CA ALA A 195 -17.03 -19.73 0.41
C ALA A 195 -17.40 -18.98 -0.88
N GLY A 196 -18.04 -19.69 -1.81
CA GLY A 196 -18.60 -19.09 -3.03
C GLY A 196 -17.53 -18.39 -3.88
N GLN A 197 -17.73 -17.10 -4.14
CA GLN A 197 -16.83 -16.28 -4.97
C GLN A 197 -15.99 -15.29 -4.15
N ASN A 198 -15.95 -15.41 -2.82
CA ASN A 198 -15.34 -14.40 -1.94
C ASN A 198 -13.85 -14.18 -2.23
N ILE A 199 -13.08 -15.24 -2.45
CA ILE A 199 -11.68 -15.11 -2.87
C ILE A 199 -11.53 -14.36 -4.21
N GLN A 200 -12.40 -14.62 -5.19
CA GLN A 200 -12.38 -13.89 -6.46
C GLN A 200 -12.70 -12.41 -6.26
N ILE A 201 -13.65 -12.09 -5.39
CA ILE A 201 -14.01 -10.72 -5.03
C ILE A 201 -12.82 -10.03 -4.35
N VAL A 202 -12.13 -10.68 -3.41
CA VAL A 202 -10.90 -10.14 -2.80
C VAL A 202 -9.80 -9.94 -3.85
N LEU A 203 -9.63 -10.88 -4.78
CA LEU A 203 -8.63 -10.76 -5.84
C LEU A 203 -8.96 -9.59 -6.79
N SER A 204 -10.21 -9.35 -7.16
CA SER A 204 -10.58 -8.23 -8.03
C SER A 204 -10.64 -6.89 -7.30
N GLU A 205 -11.32 -6.84 -6.15
CA GLU A 205 -11.74 -5.61 -5.45
C GLU A 205 -10.85 -5.27 -4.24
N SER A 206 -9.93 -6.16 -3.85
CA SER A 206 -8.93 -5.93 -2.81
C SER A 206 -9.56 -5.58 -1.45
N LYS A 207 -9.54 -4.30 -1.06
CA LYS A 207 -10.02 -3.84 0.27
C LYS A 207 -11.52 -4.02 0.47
N GLU A 208 -12.32 -3.83 -0.57
CA GLU A 208 -13.79 -3.99 -0.48
C GLU A 208 -14.14 -5.46 -0.21
N GLY A 209 -13.52 -6.38 -0.95
CA GLY A 209 -13.67 -7.82 -0.73
C GLY A 209 -13.17 -8.28 0.64
N LEU A 210 -12.05 -7.73 1.13
CA LEU A 210 -11.53 -8.06 2.47
C LEU A 210 -12.51 -7.75 3.60
N GLY A 211 -13.30 -6.67 3.46
CA GLY A 211 -14.28 -6.27 4.47
C GLY A 211 -15.35 -7.34 4.74
N LEU A 212 -15.50 -8.32 3.84
CA LEU A 212 -16.42 -9.44 3.98
C LEU A 212 -15.86 -10.58 4.83
N ILE A 213 -14.54 -10.67 5.02
CA ILE A 213 -13.87 -11.88 5.53
C ILE A 213 -12.82 -11.63 6.61
N GLN A 214 -12.40 -10.37 6.80
CA GLN A 214 -11.35 -9.99 7.73
C GLN A 214 -11.92 -9.13 8.86
N TYR A 215 -11.51 -9.42 10.09
CA TYR A 215 -12.01 -8.73 11.28
C TYR A 215 -10.88 -8.43 12.27
N PRO A 216 -10.93 -7.29 12.99
CA PRO A 216 -9.98 -7.03 14.08
C PRO A 216 -10.17 -8.04 15.20
N SER A 217 -9.07 -8.60 15.70
CA SER A 217 -9.07 -9.49 16.86
C SER A 217 -9.21 -8.69 18.15
N ARG A 218 -9.96 -9.24 19.11
CA ARG A 218 -10.02 -8.69 20.48
C ARG A 218 -8.87 -9.17 21.38
N CYS A 219 -8.12 -10.18 20.94
CA CYS A 219 -7.12 -10.86 21.77
C CYS A 219 -5.69 -10.31 21.59
N GLY A 220 -5.50 -9.22 20.84
CA GLY A 220 -4.17 -8.67 20.56
C GLY A 220 -3.33 -9.56 19.64
N LEU A 221 -2.01 -9.37 19.68
CA LEU A 221 -1.03 -10.22 19.01
C LEU A 221 -1.02 -11.64 19.61
N PRO A 222 -0.65 -12.68 18.84
CA PRO A 222 -0.40 -13.99 19.43
C PRO A 222 0.88 -13.98 20.26
N ASP A 223 1.00 -14.89 21.24
CA ASP A 223 2.20 -15.03 22.08
C ASP A 223 3.44 -15.43 21.27
N ALA A 224 3.23 -16.18 20.19
CA ALA A 224 4.27 -16.73 19.33
C ALA A 224 3.82 -16.78 17.87
N LEU A 225 4.80 -16.63 16.96
CA LEU A 225 4.69 -16.83 15.52
C LEU A 225 5.60 -17.99 15.14
N ALA A 226 5.03 -19.15 14.80
CA ALA A 226 5.79 -20.32 14.41
C ALA A 226 6.41 -20.16 13.01
N PRO A 227 7.43 -20.95 12.64
CA PRO A 227 7.90 -21.04 11.26
C PRO A 227 6.75 -21.31 10.28
N GLY A 228 6.67 -20.51 9.22
CA GLY A 228 5.61 -20.59 8.22
C GLY A 228 4.31 -19.87 8.58
N ASP A 229 4.21 -19.26 9.77
CA ASP A 229 3.02 -18.51 10.14
C ASP A 229 2.95 -17.16 9.43
N PHE A 230 1.71 -16.80 9.08
CA PHE A 230 1.33 -15.52 8.51
C PHE A 230 0.53 -14.69 9.52
N LEU A 231 0.87 -13.41 9.66
CA LEU A 231 0.26 -12.46 10.60
C LEU A 231 -0.10 -11.15 9.88
N CYS A 232 -1.37 -10.76 9.93
CA CYS A 232 -1.79 -9.40 9.64
C CYS A 232 -1.85 -8.60 10.95
N GLY A 233 -0.82 -7.80 11.21
CA GLY A 233 -0.70 -6.94 12.39
C GLY A 233 -1.02 -5.49 12.08
N SER A 234 -0.56 -4.59 12.94
CA SER A 234 -0.60 -3.16 12.64
C SER A 234 0.54 -2.38 13.28
N ILE A 235 0.84 -1.23 12.69
CA ILE A 235 1.75 -0.20 13.22
C ILE A 235 1.01 1.13 13.32
N ARG A 236 1.58 2.09 14.05
CA ARG A 236 1.13 3.49 14.01
C ARG A 236 2.18 4.36 13.36
N ILE A 237 1.75 5.23 12.47
CA ILE A 237 2.59 6.26 11.86
C ILE A 237 1.67 7.32 11.26
N SER A 238 2.08 8.59 11.35
CA SER A 238 1.43 9.68 10.62
C SER A 238 2.40 10.27 9.62
N LEU A 239 2.10 10.07 8.34
CA LEU A 239 2.91 10.59 7.24
C LEU A 239 2.30 11.91 6.74
N GLY A 240 3.04 13.01 6.88
CA GLY A 240 2.66 14.29 6.30
C GLY A 240 2.94 14.32 4.79
N PRO A 241 3.90 15.13 4.30
CA PRO A 241 4.23 15.22 2.87
C PRO A 241 5.15 14.10 2.36
N TYR A 242 5.26 12.99 3.09
CA TYR A 242 6.22 11.92 2.79
C TYR A 242 5.50 10.61 2.47
N SER A 243 6.02 9.86 1.51
CA SER A 243 5.64 8.46 1.32
C SER A 243 6.62 7.58 2.09
N ALA A 244 6.16 6.45 2.62
CA ALA A 244 7.03 5.46 3.24
C ALA A 244 7.04 4.17 2.44
N LEU A 245 8.23 3.61 2.22
CA LEU A 245 8.39 2.24 1.76
C LEU A 245 8.81 1.38 2.94
N ILE A 246 8.01 0.38 3.27
CA ILE A 246 8.35 -0.67 4.22
C ILE A 246 9.42 -1.56 3.57
N ASP A 247 10.56 -1.73 4.25
CA ASP A 247 11.59 -2.65 3.81
C ASP A 247 11.05 -4.08 3.87
N ARG A 248 11.50 -4.95 2.95
CA ARG A 248 11.05 -6.35 2.94
C ARG A 248 11.36 -7.04 4.26
N ASN A 249 12.59 -6.92 4.75
CA ASN A 249 13.02 -7.58 5.97
C ASN A 249 12.68 -6.72 7.19
N LEU A 250 12.25 -7.37 8.26
CA LEU A 250 12.06 -6.73 9.57
C LEU A 250 13.41 -6.62 10.31
N ASN A 251 13.36 -6.33 11.62
CA ASN A 251 14.52 -6.39 12.50
C ASN A 251 15.03 -7.83 12.76
N THR A 252 14.18 -8.84 12.59
CA THR A 252 14.54 -10.25 12.82
C THR A 252 14.86 -10.95 11.50
N PRO A 253 16.04 -11.58 11.36
CA PRO A 253 16.41 -12.33 10.15
C PRO A 253 15.38 -13.42 9.81
N GLY A 254 15.05 -13.56 8.52
CA GLY A 254 14.08 -14.54 8.04
C GLY A 254 12.61 -14.14 8.20
N VAL A 255 12.30 -13.09 8.97
CA VAL A 255 10.96 -12.50 9.05
C VAL A 255 10.86 -11.32 8.09
N PHE A 256 9.80 -11.32 7.28
CA PHE A 256 9.62 -10.31 6.25
C PHE A 256 8.17 -9.84 6.11
N HIS A 257 8.03 -8.62 5.62
CA HIS A 257 6.76 -8.04 5.19
C HIS A 257 6.45 -8.47 3.75
N LEU A 258 5.19 -8.80 3.48
CA LEU A 258 4.71 -9.13 2.13
C LEU A 258 4.72 -7.90 1.22
N ALA A 259 4.47 -8.08 -0.07
CA ALA A 259 4.67 -7.06 -1.10
C ALA A 259 3.90 -5.74 -0.93
N ALA A 260 2.83 -5.66 -0.14
CA ALA A 260 2.07 -4.43 0.13
C ALA A 260 2.81 -3.42 1.02
N ARG A 261 3.91 -2.86 0.51
CA ARG A 261 4.92 -2.13 1.29
C ARG A 261 4.86 -0.62 1.19
N LEU A 262 4.02 -0.06 0.33
CA LEU A 262 3.97 1.39 0.12
C LEU A 262 2.88 2.03 0.98
N LEU A 263 3.27 2.99 1.81
CA LEU A 263 2.36 3.86 2.55
C LEU A 263 2.30 5.22 1.86
N ASP A 264 1.12 5.56 1.37
CA ASP A 264 0.86 6.83 0.69
C ASP A 264 0.87 7.98 1.68
N ALA A 265 1.49 9.09 1.27
CA ALA A 265 1.39 10.35 1.99
C ALA A 265 -0.06 10.86 2.08
N VAL A 266 -0.34 11.68 3.09
CA VAL A 266 -1.67 12.27 3.38
C VAL A 266 -2.74 11.23 3.77
N ARG A 267 -2.92 10.15 3.00
CA ARG A 267 -3.79 9.01 3.35
C ARG A 267 -3.32 8.28 4.60
N THR A 268 -2.03 8.38 4.91
CA THR A 268 -1.43 7.81 6.12
C THR A 268 -1.33 8.82 7.25
N SER A 269 -1.99 9.98 7.16
CA SER A 269 -2.12 10.90 8.30
C SER A 269 -2.94 10.31 9.45
N GLY A 270 -2.66 10.74 10.68
CA GLY A 270 -3.38 10.31 11.88
C GLY A 270 -2.71 9.14 12.56
N ILE A 271 -1.87 9.45 13.55
CA ILE A 271 -1.15 8.45 14.34
C ILE A 271 -2.09 7.55 15.15
N LYS A 272 -3.31 8.00 15.47
CA LYS A 272 -4.31 7.20 16.20
C LYS A 272 -4.92 6.09 15.36
N ILE A 273 -4.87 6.21 14.03
CA ILE A 273 -5.42 5.22 13.13
C ILE A 273 -4.30 4.19 12.89
N PRO A 274 -4.48 2.90 13.22
CA PRO A 274 -3.49 1.87 12.91
C PRO A 274 -3.36 1.66 11.40
N ARG A 275 -2.18 1.23 10.94
CA ARG A 275 -1.90 0.81 9.56
C ARG A 275 -1.60 -0.67 9.58
N GLN A 276 -2.32 -1.43 8.78
CA GLN A 276 -2.09 -2.87 8.65
C GLN A 276 -0.71 -3.15 8.07
N VAL A 277 -0.09 -4.22 8.56
CA VAL A 277 1.17 -4.76 8.05
C VAL A 277 1.04 -6.27 7.93
N GLU A 278 1.55 -6.82 6.85
CA GLU A 278 1.43 -8.23 6.50
C GLU A 278 2.79 -8.91 6.66
N ILE A 279 2.92 -9.77 7.67
CA ILE A 279 4.20 -10.34 8.10
C ILE A 279 4.16 -11.86 7.95
N TYR A 280 5.28 -12.42 7.48
CA TYR A 280 5.48 -13.85 7.40
C TYR A 280 6.76 -14.26 8.12
N ASN A 281 6.67 -15.31 8.93
CA ASN A 281 7.84 -15.94 9.54
C ASN A 281 8.44 -16.98 8.59
N GLY A 282 9.37 -16.54 7.74
CA GLY A 282 10.15 -17.44 6.87
C GLY A 282 11.42 -18.00 7.51
N SER A 283 11.61 -17.81 8.82
CA SER A 283 12.73 -18.39 9.57
C SER A 283 12.42 -19.82 10.04
N ASP A 284 13.42 -20.48 10.58
CA ASP A 284 13.30 -21.80 11.25
C ASP A 284 13.00 -21.69 12.75
N GLN A 285 12.79 -20.47 13.27
CA GLN A 285 12.58 -20.21 14.69
C GLN A 285 11.18 -19.67 15.00
N THR A 286 10.66 -20.03 16.16
CA THR A 286 9.47 -19.39 16.73
C THR A 286 9.84 -18.02 17.29
N ILE A 287 9.03 -17.01 16.97
CA ILE A 287 9.35 -15.61 17.29
C ILE A 287 8.20 -14.97 18.07
N ALA A 288 8.52 -14.19 19.10
CA ALA A 288 7.55 -13.38 19.82
C ALA A 288 7.18 -12.13 18.99
N PRO A 289 5.92 -11.96 18.55
CA PRO A 289 5.53 -10.83 17.70
C PRO A 289 5.78 -9.46 18.32
N GLU A 290 5.73 -9.34 19.64
CA GLU A 290 6.01 -8.09 20.36
C GLU A 290 7.45 -7.58 20.17
N SER A 291 8.38 -8.48 19.84
CA SER A 291 9.78 -8.13 19.55
C SER A 291 10.00 -7.63 18.11
N LEU A 292 9.00 -7.81 17.24
CA LEU A 292 9.11 -7.46 15.84
C LEU A 292 8.96 -5.95 15.64
N LYS A 293 9.85 -5.40 14.82
CA LYS A 293 9.79 -4.02 14.34
C LYS A 293 9.79 -4.00 12.82
N VAL A 294 8.83 -3.30 12.26
CA VAL A 294 8.78 -2.99 10.83
C VAL A 294 9.81 -1.92 10.54
N ARG A 295 10.54 -2.09 9.44
CA ARG A 295 11.55 -1.14 8.97
C ARG A 295 10.97 -0.37 7.80
N LEU A 296 11.14 0.95 7.76
CA LEU A 296 10.68 1.75 6.64
C LEU A 296 11.65 2.89 6.31
N ARG A 297 11.57 3.32 5.06
CA ARG A 297 12.34 4.44 4.51
C ARG A 297 11.39 5.49 3.97
N LEU A 298 11.69 6.74 4.26
CA LEU A 298 10.86 7.88 3.87
C LEU A 298 11.37 8.51 2.58
N PHE A 299 10.44 8.87 1.70
CA PHE A 299 10.72 9.53 0.44
C PHE A 299 9.89 10.80 0.31
N PRO A 300 10.40 11.85 -0.35
CA PRO A 300 9.58 13.00 -0.71
C PRO A 300 8.48 12.56 -1.68
N THR A 301 7.33 13.21 -1.58
CA THR A 301 6.22 12.97 -2.51
C THR A 301 6.33 13.84 -3.75
N ASP A 302 5.52 13.53 -4.76
CA ASP A 302 5.41 14.37 -5.95
C ASP A 302 4.89 15.78 -5.59
N LEU A 303 5.04 16.72 -6.52
CA LEU A 303 4.68 18.12 -6.30
C LEU A 303 3.18 18.32 -6.01
N VAL A 304 2.30 17.50 -6.59
CA VAL A 304 0.86 17.60 -6.39
C VAL A 304 0.53 17.16 -4.97
N THR A 305 1.02 16.00 -4.55
CA THR A 305 0.85 15.49 -3.19
C THR A 305 1.49 16.41 -2.15
N THR A 306 2.67 16.96 -2.44
CA THR A 306 3.32 17.96 -1.56
C THR A 306 2.47 19.23 -1.41
N ARG A 307 1.86 19.73 -2.51
CA ARG A 307 0.96 20.89 -2.44
C ARG A 307 -0.29 20.58 -1.62
N MET A 308 -0.90 19.41 -1.84
CA MET A 308 -2.05 18.94 -1.07
C MET A 308 -1.69 18.81 0.42
N ALA A 309 -0.56 18.17 0.74
CA ALA A 309 -0.06 18.06 2.10
C ALA A 309 0.19 19.44 2.73
N LYS A 310 0.74 20.41 2.00
CA LYS A 310 0.88 21.79 2.50
C LYS A 310 -0.48 22.45 2.73
N GLN A 311 -1.48 22.25 1.87
CA GLN A 311 -2.82 22.80 2.10
C GLN A 311 -3.45 22.23 3.37
N LEU A 312 -3.37 20.90 3.55
CA LEU A 312 -3.95 20.20 4.69
C LEU A 312 -3.18 20.44 5.99
N LEU A 313 -1.85 20.50 5.93
CA LEU A 313 -0.95 20.57 7.08
C LEU A 313 -0.43 21.99 7.30
N THR A 314 -1.30 22.99 7.27
CA THR A 314 -0.96 24.39 7.61
C THR A 314 -1.65 24.89 8.88
N GLY A 315 -0.97 25.81 9.57
CA GLY A 315 -1.52 26.52 10.73
C GLY A 315 -1.85 25.62 11.91
N SER A 316 -2.90 25.99 12.66
CA SER A 316 -3.32 25.29 13.89
C SER A 316 -3.93 23.90 13.64
N GLN A 317 -4.27 23.56 12.40
CA GLN A 317 -4.93 22.29 12.08
C GLN A 317 -3.95 21.14 11.83
N ALA A 318 -2.70 21.44 11.46
CA ALA A 318 -1.68 20.43 11.13
C ALA A 318 -1.47 19.43 12.26
N GLY A 319 -1.31 19.91 13.50
CA GLY A 319 -1.17 19.04 14.67
C GLY A 319 -2.38 18.11 14.88
N ARG A 320 -3.60 18.64 14.74
CA ARG A 320 -4.84 17.84 14.83
C ARG A 320 -4.89 16.77 13.74
N ILE A 321 -4.65 17.13 12.49
CA ILE A 321 -4.70 16.20 11.35
C ILE A 321 -3.63 15.12 11.49
N MET A 322 -2.43 15.47 11.95
CA MET A 322 -1.38 14.49 12.16
C MET A 322 -1.70 13.53 13.31
N GLN A 323 -2.46 13.97 14.32
CA GLN A 323 -2.90 13.13 15.44
C GLN A 323 -4.12 12.27 15.10
N ASP A 324 -5.16 12.87 14.54
CA ASP A 324 -6.48 12.27 14.36
C ASP A 324 -6.70 11.68 12.96
N GLY A 325 -5.92 12.11 11.97
CA GLY A 325 -6.07 11.79 10.57
C GLY A 325 -6.80 12.88 9.80
N VAL A 326 -6.70 12.81 8.48
CA VAL A 326 -7.50 13.63 7.56
C VAL A 326 -8.93 13.07 7.53
N ASP A 327 -9.92 13.89 7.87
CA ASP A 327 -11.33 13.59 7.59
C ASP A 327 -11.79 14.19 6.24
N PHE A 328 -13.01 13.86 5.81
CA PHE A 328 -13.54 14.34 4.54
C PHE A 328 -13.58 15.87 4.47
N ALA A 329 -13.91 16.54 5.58
CA ALA A 329 -14.00 17.99 5.61
C ALA A 329 -12.61 18.62 5.54
N ASP A 330 -11.62 18.01 6.20
CA ASP A 330 -10.22 18.37 6.08
C ASP A 330 -9.74 18.25 4.63
N ALA A 331 -10.01 17.10 3.98
CA ALA A 331 -9.56 16.81 2.62
C ALA A 331 -10.17 17.72 1.54
N THR A 332 -11.45 18.05 1.71
CA THR A 332 -12.21 18.81 0.70
C THR A 332 -12.22 20.31 0.99
N ASN A 333 -11.81 20.73 2.18
CA ASN A 333 -12.03 22.08 2.67
C ASN A 333 -13.48 22.53 2.44
N ILE A 334 -14.44 21.63 2.67
CA ILE A 334 -15.88 21.83 2.42
C ILE A 334 -16.45 23.05 3.15
N PHE A 335 -15.75 23.56 4.17
CA PHE A 335 -16.13 24.76 4.89
C PHE A 335 -15.65 26.06 4.23
N ASP A 336 -14.80 26.00 3.19
CA ASP A 336 -14.61 27.13 2.28
C ASP A 336 -15.85 27.27 1.41
N LEU A 337 -16.52 28.41 1.54
CA LEU A 337 -17.76 28.71 0.83
C LEU A 337 -17.62 28.58 -0.68
N ARG A 338 -16.46 28.86 -1.28
CA ARG A 338 -16.26 28.71 -2.73
C ARG A 338 -16.23 27.26 -3.18
N VAL A 339 -15.70 26.37 -2.32
CA VAL A 339 -15.67 24.93 -2.59
C VAL A 339 -17.04 24.33 -2.32
N SER A 340 -17.70 24.75 -1.25
CA SER A 340 -19.06 24.34 -0.93
C SER A 340 -20.07 24.76 -2.02
N ASP A 341 -19.99 26.00 -2.52
CA ASP A 341 -20.87 26.53 -3.57
C ASP A 341 -20.71 25.76 -4.90
N ALA A 342 -19.54 25.16 -5.13
CA ALA A 342 -19.25 24.36 -6.33
C ALA A 342 -19.64 22.87 -6.18
N LEU A 343 -19.55 22.31 -4.96
CA LEU A 343 -19.85 20.90 -4.69
C LEU A 343 -21.32 20.65 -4.34
N PHE A 344 -22.04 21.68 -3.88
CA PHE A 344 -23.41 21.56 -3.45
C PHE A 344 -24.29 22.59 -4.14
N ASP A 345 -25.26 22.09 -4.91
CA ASP A 345 -26.19 22.93 -5.67
C ASP A 345 -27.02 23.89 -4.81
N ASN A 346 -27.10 23.68 -3.49
CA ASN A 346 -27.97 24.43 -2.58
C ASN A 346 -27.24 25.17 -1.45
N ILE A 347 -25.90 25.22 -1.47
CA ILE A 347 -25.10 26.02 -0.53
C ILE A 347 -24.60 27.26 -1.29
N SER A 348 -24.75 28.43 -0.66
CA SER A 348 -24.35 29.71 -1.23
C SER A 348 -23.78 30.60 -0.12
N SER A 349 -22.73 31.35 -0.44
CA SER A 349 -22.24 32.47 0.38
C SER A 349 -23.26 33.62 0.57
N MET A 350 -24.35 33.65 -0.21
CA MET A 350 -25.45 34.60 -0.07
C MET A 350 -26.75 33.89 0.32
N ALA A 351 -27.23 34.17 1.54
CA ALA A 351 -28.45 33.58 2.12
C ALA A 351 -29.73 33.82 1.29
N THR A 352 -29.73 34.83 0.42
CA THR A 352 -30.85 35.18 -0.46
C THR A 352 -30.84 34.46 -1.81
N LEU A 353 -29.72 33.84 -2.21
CA LEU A 353 -29.61 33.17 -3.50
C LEU A 353 -30.03 31.70 -3.42
N ARG A 354 -29.68 31.01 -2.32
CA ARG A 354 -29.97 29.59 -2.08
C ARG A 354 -30.04 29.35 -0.58
N GLY A 355 -31.20 28.98 -0.07
CA GLY A 355 -31.37 28.67 1.35
C GLY A 355 -32.77 28.19 1.64
N ASN A 356 -32.90 26.93 2.08
CA ASN A 356 -34.04 26.39 2.84
C ASN A 356 -33.68 25.09 3.61
N TYR A 357 -32.38 24.84 3.86
CA TYR A 357 -31.92 23.62 4.55
C TYR A 357 -30.67 23.91 5.38
N GLY A 358 -30.66 23.50 6.65
CA GLY A 358 -29.45 23.36 7.45
C GLY A 358 -28.91 21.94 7.29
N ARG A 359 -27.59 21.74 7.29
CA ARG A 359 -27.00 20.39 7.40
C ARG A 359 -25.98 20.38 8.53
N ILE A 360 -26.09 19.42 9.44
CA ILE A 360 -25.06 19.14 10.45
C ILE A 360 -24.14 18.07 9.87
N LEU A 361 -22.90 18.47 9.61
CA LEU A 361 -21.83 17.55 9.25
C LEU A 361 -21.16 17.04 10.52
N THR A 362 -21.23 15.74 10.75
CA THR A 362 -20.48 15.05 11.81
C THR A 362 -19.39 14.20 11.18
N ARG A 363 -18.42 13.70 11.97
CA ARG A 363 -17.32 12.82 11.50
C ARG A 363 -17.78 11.60 10.70
N SER A 364 -19.01 11.11 10.89
CA SER A 364 -19.49 9.86 10.29
C SER A 364 -20.80 9.98 9.51
N LYS A 365 -21.47 11.14 9.54
CA LYS A 365 -22.78 11.34 8.90
C LYS A 365 -23.00 12.81 8.53
N CYS A 366 -23.66 13.01 7.40
CA CYS A 366 -24.38 14.25 7.08
C CYS A 366 -25.83 14.10 7.57
N ILE A 367 -26.29 15.03 8.41
CA ILE A 367 -27.67 15.08 8.90
C ILE A 367 -28.32 16.31 8.27
N GLU A 368 -29.44 16.10 7.59
CA GLU A 368 -30.23 17.17 7.00
C GLU A 368 -31.26 17.70 8.00
N ILE A 369 -31.28 19.02 8.19
CA ILE A 369 -32.30 19.74 8.94
C ILE A 369 -33.10 20.55 7.92
N GLN A 370 -34.31 20.08 7.62
CA GLN A 370 -35.28 20.92 6.93
C GLN A 370 -35.81 21.96 7.92
N TRP A 371 -35.71 23.23 7.58
CA TRP A 371 -36.50 24.24 8.27
C TRP A 371 -37.85 24.25 7.57
N GLU A 372 -38.91 23.87 8.28
CA GLU A 372 -40.27 24.14 7.81
C GLU A 372 -40.35 25.64 7.54
N LEU A 373 -40.71 26.01 6.31
CA LEU A 373 -41.14 27.37 6.01
C LEU A 373 -42.26 27.68 7.02
N GLN A 374 -42.05 28.68 7.88
CA GLN A 374 -43.20 29.34 8.48
C GLN A 374 -44.01 29.90 7.32
N ASP A 375 -45.07 29.19 6.95
CA ASP A 375 -46.19 29.72 6.19
C ASP A 375 -46.74 30.89 7.02
N ASN A 376 -46.29 32.10 6.71
CA ASN A 376 -46.93 33.32 7.16
C ASN A 376 -47.56 33.98 5.93
N GLU A 377 -48.89 34.05 5.97
CA GLU A 377 -49.80 35.11 5.49
C GLU A 377 -49.30 36.08 4.41
#